data_AF-A0A945LCC3-F1
#
_entry.id   AF-A0A945LCC3-F1
#
_cell.length_a   1.000
_cell.length_b   1.000
_cell.length_c   1.000
_cell.angle_alpha   90.00
_cell.angle_beta   90.00
_cell.angle_gamma   90.00
#
_symmetry.space_group_name_H-M   'P 1'
#
loop_
_entity.id
_entity.type
_entity.pdbx_description
1 polymer ?
#
loop_
_entity_poly.entity_id
_entity_poly.type
_entity_poly.pdbx_seq_one_letter_code
_entity_poly.pdbx_strand_id
1 'polypeptide(L)'
;MAPITETPEWKMLLAHRDEIEPLTLSDHFNADAGRFETLSFEVDGLVLDLSKNRLNAKTVELLVALADAAGLEARRDALFAGDNINETEARQALHPALRDRSELTGGGVSANAAQEAARQKAFVDAVRDGQESGATSQKFTDVLSIGIGGSHLGPMMVARALRHGDQADPAVHFVANMDGIDISETLGKLDPATTMVVVISKTFTTPETVKNAETARDWITKNLGADGVASHFVGVSADIGAVERFGIPAARTFPIWDWVGGRYSLWSAVGLSAALPLGWTAFDEMNNGAHAMDQHFTQQPSSRNLPVLLGLADLWNVSFLGYDARAVLPYDHRLTDLPAYLQQLEMESNGKGVDLDGRPVPASSPVVFGGPGTITQHSFHQMLHQGPQPVPAEFIGIARTGHDLPDRQDALIANMLAQAEALAFGADGNGDPHRACPGNRPSTTILMDGLTPDRLGKLVSLYEHKVFVQGVVWGINSFDQFGVELGKRLAARLTGDMTAAEISQNYDASTVGLLRRYRAWRDKE
;
A
#
# COMPACT_ATOMS: atom_id res chain seq x y z
N MET A 1 13.25 6.96 -26.02
CA MET A 1 12.68 8.30 -26.36
C MET A 1 13.58 9.38 -25.78
N ALA A 2 13.42 10.68 -26.10
CA ALA A 2 14.08 11.72 -25.31
C ALA A 2 13.62 11.63 -23.84
N PRO A 3 14.47 11.93 -22.84
CA PRO A 3 14.05 11.94 -21.44
C PRO A 3 12.87 12.91 -21.25
N ILE A 4 11.94 12.59 -20.34
CA ILE A 4 10.77 13.44 -20.06
C ILE A 4 11.19 14.88 -19.68
N THR A 5 12.35 15.02 -19.03
CA THR A 5 12.93 16.31 -18.61
C THR A 5 13.37 17.22 -19.76
N GLU A 6 13.56 16.65 -20.96
CA GLU A 6 13.98 17.41 -22.14
C GLU A 6 12.80 17.89 -22.99
N THR A 7 11.59 17.39 -22.69
CA THR A 7 10.36 17.75 -23.42
C THR A 7 10.00 19.24 -23.27
N PRO A 8 9.32 19.84 -24.26
CA PRO A 8 8.76 21.18 -24.13
C PRO A 8 7.84 21.33 -22.92
N GLU A 9 7.02 20.34 -22.63
CA GLU A 9 6.03 20.32 -21.54
C GLU A 9 6.72 20.44 -20.17
N TRP A 10 7.82 19.71 -19.97
CA TRP A 10 8.62 19.82 -18.75
C TRP A 10 9.24 21.21 -18.59
N LYS A 11 9.77 21.79 -19.67
CA LYS A 11 10.34 23.15 -19.66
C LYS A 11 9.27 24.22 -19.39
N MET A 12 8.06 24.03 -19.91
CA MET A 12 6.91 24.90 -19.62
C MET A 12 6.52 24.84 -18.14
N LEU A 13 6.56 23.65 -17.53
CA LEU A 13 6.32 23.51 -16.08
C LEU A 13 7.42 24.15 -15.22
N LEU A 14 8.68 24.09 -15.63
CA LEU A 14 9.76 24.82 -14.95
C LEU A 14 9.57 26.33 -15.03
N ALA A 15 9.20 26.87 -16.19
CA ALA A 15 8.89 28.29 -16.34
C ALA A 15 7.67 28.69 -15.50
N HIS A 16 6.60 27.87 -15.54
CA HIS A 16 5.39 28.10 -14.75
C HIS A 16 5.65 28.02 -13.24
N ARG A 17 6.55 27.14 -12.79
CA ARG A 17 7.02 27.11 -11.40
C ARG A 17 7.61 28.45 -10.99
N ASP A 18 8.52 28.99 -11.80
CA ASP A 18 9.20 30.25 -11.52
C ASP A 18 8.20 31.43 -11.48
N GLU A 19 7.14 31.36 -12.30
CA GLU A 19 6.05 32.34 -12.29
C GLU A 19 5.20 32.29 -11.01
N ILE A 20 4.92 31.09 -10.47
CA ILE A 20 4.07 30.94 -9.26
C ILE A 20 4.87 30.87 -7.95
N GLU A 21 6.19 30.67 -8.00
CA GLU A 21 7.07 30.63 -6.82
C GLU A 21 6.83 31.79 -5.84
N PRO A 22 6.72 33.07 -6.28
CA PRO A 22 6.48 34.19 -5.36
C PRO A 22 5.06 34.23 -4.78
N LEU A 23 4.11 33.44 -5.31
CA LEU A 23 2.73 33.42 -4.84
C LEU A 23 2.55 32.46 -3.68
N THR A 24 1.80 32.89 -2.67
CA THR A 24 1.37 32.06 -1.54
C THR A 24 0.05 31.36 -1.81
N LEU A 25 -0.29 30.34 -1.02
CA LEU A 25 -1.63 29.76 -1.02
C LEU A 25 -2.71 30.83 -0.77
N SER A 26 -2.47 31.77 0.14
CA SER A 26 -3.39 32.89 0.38
C SER A 26 -3.62 33.71 -0.89
N ASP A 27 -2.57 34.00 -1.69
CA ASP A 27 -2.71 34.74 -2.95
C ASP A 27 -3.56 33.96 -3.96
N HIS A 28 -3.35 32.64 -4.05
CA HIS A 28 -4.16 31.78 -4.92
C HIS A 28 -5.65 31.74 -4.54
N PHE A 29 -5.97 31.67 -3.24
CA PHE A 29 -7.36 31.73 -2.77
C PHE A 29 -7.99 33.11 -2.92
N ASN A 30 -7.21 34.19 -2.75
CA ASN A 30 -7.69 35.56 -2.98
C ASN A 30 -7.97 35.86 -4.46
N ALA A 31 -7.20 35.25 -5.37
CA ALA A 31 -7.36 35.44 -6.81
C ALA A 31 -8.52 34.64 -7.42
N ASP A 32 -8.98 33.58 -6.75
CA ASP A 32 -10.04 32.70 -7.24
C ASP A 32 -10.99 32.30 -6.11
N ALA A 33 -12.13 32.99 -6.02
CA ALA A 33 -13.16 32.72 -5.02
C ALA A 33 -13.87 31.35 -5.22
N GLY A 34 -13.81 30.78 -6.43
CA GLY A 34 -14.37 29.46 -6.77
C GLY A 34 -13.30 28.37 -6.87
N ARG A 35 -12.18 28.56 -6.16
CA ARG A 35 -11.00 27.68 -6.25
C ARG A 35 -11.29 26.25 -5.83
N PHE A 36 -12.15 26.07 -4.82
CA PHE A 36 -12.57 24.73 -4.40
C PHE A 36 -13.28 24.01 -5.53
N GLU A 37 -14.26 24.63 -6.17
CA GLU A 37 -15.01 24.03 -7.29
C GLU A 37 -14.11 23.77 -8.52
N THR A 38 -13.08 24.60 -8.70
CA THR A 38 -12.13 24.48 -9.81
C THR A 38 -11.13 23.34 -9.61
N LEU A 39 -10.71 23.07 -8.36
CA LEU A 39 -9.64 22.14 -8.01
C LEU A 39 -10.10 20.95 -7.16
N SER A 40 -11.41 20.75 -7.04
CA SER A 40 -12.00 19.58 -6.41
C SER A 40 -12.75 18.73 -7.43
N PHE A 41 -12.66 17.42 -7.24
CA PHE A 41 -13.22 16.41 -8.13
C PHE A 41 -13.92 15.35 -7.29
N GLU A 42 -15.00 14.77 -7.79
CA GLU A 42 -15.79 13.79 -7.05
C GLU A 42 -16.13 12.61 -7.95
N VAL A 43 -16.02 11.40 -7.40
CA VAL A 43 -16.58 10.18 -7.98
C VAL A 43 -17.23 9.35 -6.88
N ASP A 44 -18.52 9.03 -7.02
CA ASP A 44 -19.28 8.11 -6.17
C ASP A 44 -18.88 8.17 -4.67
N GLY A 45 -19.13 9.32 -4.03
CA GLY A 45 -18.90 9.50 -2.60
C GLY A 45 -17.43 9.65 -2.17
N LEU A 46 -16.50 9.82 -3.11
CA LEU A 46 -15.10 10.15 -2.86
C LEU A 46 -14.77 11.51 -3.51
N VAL A 47 -14.50 12.51 -2.68
CA VAL A 47 -14.03 13.84 -3.07
C VAL A 47 -12.51 13.88 -2.99
N LEU A 48 -11.87 14.40 -4.03
CA LEU A 48 -10.46 14.76 -4.08
C LEU A 48 -10.35 16.29 -4.19
N ASP A 49 -9.95 16.96 -3.12
CA ASP A 49 -9.71 18.41 -3.06
C ASP A 49 -8.21 18.70 -3.15
N LEU A 50 -7.80 19.32 -4.26
CA LEU A 50 -6.45 19.80 -4.52
C LEU A 50 -6.29 21.30 -4.28
N SER A 51 -7.33 22.02 -3.86
CA SER A 51 -7.33 23.49 -3.74
C SER A 51 -6.24 24.03 -2.82
N LYS A 52 -5.86 23.29 -1.77
CA LYS A 52 -4.80 23.68 -0.83
C LYS A 52 -3.40 23.22 -1.26
N ASN A 53 -3.21 22.81 -2.51
CA ASN A 53 -1.88 22.63 -3.12
C ASN A 53 -1.41 23.93 -3.79
N ARG A 54 -0.08 24.11 -3.88
CA ARG A 54 0.57 25.25 -4.57
C ARG A 54 0.50 25.09 -6.10
N LEU A 55 -0.73 25.07 -6.63
CA LEU A 55 -1.05 24.91 -8.04
C LEU A 55 -2.27 25.74 -8.44
N ASN A 56 -2.45 26.04 -9.71
CA ASN A 56 -3.66 26.68 -10.25
C ASN A 56 -4.19 25.90 -11.47
N ALA A 57 -5.28 26.37 -12.09
CA ALA A 57 -5.84 25.71 -13.27
C ALA A 57 -4.82 25.56 -14.41
N LYS A 58 -3.93 26.55 -14.60
CA LYS A 58 -2.85 26.46 -15.58
C LYS A 58 -1.81 25.40 -15.21
N THR A 59 -1.47 25.25 -13.94
CA THR A 59 -0.60 24.16 -13.47
C THR A 59 -1.21 22.80 -13.85
N VAL A 60 -2.50 22.60 -13.60
CA VAL A 60 -3.19 21.34 -13.93
C VAL A 60 -3.16 21.06 -15.43
N GLU A 61 -3.47 22.08 -16.26
CA GLU A 61 -3.39 21.96 -17.73
C GLU A 61 -2.00 21.53 -18.20
N LEU A 62 -0.95 22.17 -17.68
CA LEU A 62 0.44 21.86 -18.04
C LEU A 62 0.88 20.46 -17.56
N LEU A 63 0.44 20.04 -16.36
CA LEU A 63 0.72 18.70 -15.86
C LEU A 63 0.01 17.62 -16.67
N VAL A 64 -1.23 17.85 -17.10
CA VAL A 64 -1.95 16.94 -17.99
C VAL A 64 -1.23 16.84 -19.34
N ALA A 65 -0.80 17.97 -19.91
CA ALA A 65 -0.02 17.97 -21.15
C ALA A 65 1.29 17.18 -21.00
N LEU A 66 1.97 17.30 -19.84
CA LEU A 66 3.16 16.48 -19.55
C LEU A 66 2.84 14.98 -19.52
N ALA A 67 1.71 14.59 -18.91
CA ALA A 67 1.27 13.20 -18.87
C ALA A 67 0.98 12.64 -20.28
N ASP A 68 0.36 13.46 -21.13
CA ASP A 68 0.08 13.11 -22.52
C ASP A 68 1.40 12.96 -23.30
N ALA A 69 2.36 13.86 -23.11
CA ALA A 69 3.69 13.78 -23.71
C ALA A 69 4.49 12.56 -23.23
N ALA A 70 4.25 12.09 -22.00
CA ALA A 70 4.80 10.83 -21.48
C ALA A 70 4.10 9.57 -22.02
N GLY A 71 3.01 9.73 -22.78
CA GLY A 71 2.26 8.61 -23.35
C GLY A 71 1.38 7.88 -22.33
N LEU A 72 0.86 8.59 -21.32
CA LEU A 72 0.07 8.01 -20.23
C LEU A 72 -1.10 7.13 -20.71
N GLU A 73 -1.91 7.63 -21.64
CA GLU A 73 -3.07 6.89 -22.15
C GLU A 73 -2.66 5.58 -22.83
N ALA A 74 -1.65 5.64 -23.70
CA ALA A 74 -1.16 4.43 -24.38
C ALA A 74 -0.58 3.41 -23.40
N ARG A 75 0.14 3.85 -22.37
CA ARG A 75 0.67 2.96 -21.32
C ARG A 75 -0.44 2.36 -20.47
N ARG A 76 -1.47 3.14 -20.13
CA ARG A 76 -2.66 2.66 -19.43
C ARG A 76 -3.37 1.59 -20.26
N ASP A 77 -3.59 1.85 -21.53
CA ASP A 77 -4.30 0.91 -22.39
C ASP A 77 -3.49 -0.40 -22.52
N ALA A 78 -2.16 -0.33 -22.60
CA ALA A 78 -1.27 -1.48 -22.55
C ALA A 78 -1.36 -2.26 -21.21
N LEU A 79 -1.46 -1.55 -20.06
CA LEU A 79 -1.70 -2.18 -18.76
C LEU A 79 -2.97 -3.02 -18.77
N PHE A 80 -4.09 -2.46 -19.25
CA PHE A 80 -5.38 -3.14 -19.25
C PHE A 80 -5.50 -4.20 -20.36
N ALA A 81 -4.79 -4.04 -21.47
CA ALA A 81 -4.70 -5.07 -22.52
C ALA A 81 -3.93 -6.31 -22.08
N GLY A 82 -3.15 -6.22 -20.99
CA GLY A 82 -2.28 -7.29 -20.54
C GLY A 82 -0.98 -7.36 -21.32
N ASP A 83 -0.45 -6.22 -21.78
CA ASP A 83 0.88 -6.20 -22.37
C ASP A 83 1.97 -6.35 -21.31
N ASN A 84 3.19 -6.69 -21.75
CA ASN A 84 4.36 -6.84 -20.88
C ASN A 84 4.95 -5.48 -20.48
N ILE A 85 4.22 -4.72 -19.67
CA ILE A 85 4.65 -3.38 -19.21
C ILE A 85 5.68 -3.42 -18.09
N ASN A 86 5.83 -4.57 -17.41
CA ASN A 86 6.98 -4.83 -16.54
C ASN A 86 8.15 -5.28 -17.43
N GLU A 87 8.76 -4.32 -18.12
CA GLU A 87 9.71 -4.54 -19.21
C GLU A 87 11.00 -5.22 -18.74
N THR A 88 11.50 -4.87 -17.55
CA THR A 88 12.76 -5.40 -17.02
C THR A 88 12.66 -6.88 -16.62
N GLU A 89 11.46 -7.36 -16.31
CA GLU A 89 11.20 -8.78 -16.04
C GLU A 89 10.44 -9.47 -17.19
N ALA A 90 10.10 -8.76 -18.26
CA ALA A 90 9.29 -9.23 -19.39
C ALA A 90 7.95 -9.86 -18.97
N ARG A 91 7.23 -9.19 -18.07
CA ARG A 91 5.96 -9.67 -17.49
C ARG A 91 4.81 -8.67 -17.68
N GLN A 92 3.59 -9.19 -17.62
CA GLN A 92 2.38 -8.38 -17.44
C GLN A 92 2.32 -7.85 -16.00
N ALA A 93 1.50 -6.82 -15.75
CA ALA A 93 1.25 -6.26 -14.43
C ALA A 93 -0.26 -6.12 -14.14
N LEU A 94 -1.01 -7.19 -14.42
CA LEU A 94 -2.47 -7.16 -14.66
C LEU A 94 -3.32 -7.33 -13.38
N HIS A 95 -2.97 -6.67 -12.29
CA HIS A 95 -3.76 -6.70 -11.05
C HIS A 95 -5.24 -6.27 -11.22
N PRO A 96 -5.64 -5.38 -12.17
CA PRO A 96 -7.05 -5.09 -12.43
C PRO A 96 -7.86 -6.34 -12.87
N ALA A 97 -7.25 -7.33 -13.52
CA ALA A 97 -7.97 -8.54 -13.95
C ALA A 97 -8.46 -9.41 -12.78
N LEU A 98 -7.90 -9.24 -11.58
CA LEU A 98 -8.35 -9.95 -10.37
C LEU A 98 -9.73 -9.48 -9.89
N ARG A 99 -10.08 -8.24 -10.23
CA ARG A 99 -11.32 -7.56 -9.82
C ARG A 99 -12.19 -7.15 -11.00
N ASP A 100 -11.80 -7.46 -12.22
CA ASP A 100 -12.58 -7.17 -13.42
C ASP A 100 -13.91 -7.95 -13.44
N ARG A 101 -14.98 -7.26 -13.81
CA ARG A 101 -16.35 -7.78 -13.95
C ARG A 101 -16.99 -7.39 -15.27
N SER A 102 -16.32 -6.60 -16.11
CA SER A 102 -16.88 -6.01 -17.32
C SER A 102 -16.06 -6.28 -18.58
N GLU A 103 -15.13 -7.24 -18.53
CA GLU A 103 -14.15 -7.49 -19.60
C GLU A 103 -13.35 -6.24 -19.95
N LEU A 104 -13.09 -5.39 -18.94
CA LEU A 104 -12.23 -4.21 -19.09
C LEU A 104 -10.80 -4.61 -19.42
N THR A 105 -10.38 -5.80 -18.94
CA THR A 105 -9.05 -6.36 -19.15
C THR A 105 -9.02 -7.35 -20.31
N GLY A 106 -7.98 -7.24 -21.14
CA GLY A 106 -7.72 -8.14 -22.26
C GLY A 106 -7.01 -9.45 -21.85
N GLY A 107 -6.85 -10.36 -22.82
CA GLY A 107 -5.90 -11.48 -22.69
C GLY A 107 -6.41 -12.78 -22.06
N GLY A 108 -7.70 -12.91 -21.74
CA GLY A 108 -8.31 -14.17 -21.27
C GLY A 108 -7.90 -14.62 -19.86
N VAL A 109 -7.06 -13.85 -19.17
CA VAL A 109 -6.59 -14.10 -17.80
C VAL A 109 -7.73 -13.96 -16.79
N SER A 110 -8.68 -13.07 -17.08
CA SER A 110 -9.82 -12.74 -16.21
C SER A 110 -10.73 -13.96 -15.94
N ALA A 111 -10.83 -14.91 -16.87
CA ALA A 111 -11.60 -16.13 -16.67
C ALA A 111 -11.00 -17.04 -15.58
N ASN A 112 -9.67 -17.21 -15.58
CA ASN A 112 -8.96 -17.98 -14.56
C ASN A 112 -9.02 -17.26 -13.20
N ALA A 113 -8.90 -15.93 -13.20
CA ALA A 113 -9.04 -15.12 -12.00
C ALA A 113 -10.45 -15.26 -11.38
N ALA A 114 -11.51 -15.20 -12.21
CA ALA A 114 -12.88 -15.38 -11.77
C ALA A 114 -13.15 -16.79 -11.22
N GLN A 115 -12.60 -17.83 -11.87
CA GLN A 115 -12.70 -19.20 -11.37
C GLN A 115 -12.05 -19.35 -9.99
N GLU A 116 -10.86 -18.78 -9.82
CA GLU A 116 -10.14 -18.84 -8.54
C GLU A 116 -10.84 -18.02 -7.46
N ALA A 117 -11.42 -16.86 -7.80
CA ALA A 117 -12.26 -16.08 -6.89
C ALA A 117 -13.49 -16.88 -6.43
N ALA A 118 -14.16 -17.62 -7.33
CA ALA A 118 -15.26 -18.50 -6.95
C ALA A 118 -14.84 -19.62 -6.00
N ARG A 119 -13.62 -20.15 -6.17
CA ARG A 119 -13.06 -21.17 -5.27
C ARG A 119 -12.72 -20.59 -3.89
N GLN A 120 -12.13 -19.40 -3.84
CA GLN A 120 -11.90 -18.68 -2.59
C GLN A 120 -13.22 -18.36 -1.86
N LYS A 121 -14.26 -17.93 -2.58
CA LYS A 121 -15.60 -17.74 -2.03
C LYS A 121 -16.11 -19.00 -1.33
N ALA A 122 -16.12 -20.12 -2.04
CA ALA A 122 -16.60 -21.39 -1.49
C ALA A 122 -15.81 -21.81 -0.24
N PHE A 123 -14.50 -21.61 -0.25
CA PHE A 123 -13.65 -21.90 0.90
C PHE A 123 -13.92 -20.98 2.11
N VAL A 124 -14.02 -19.66 1.87
CA VAL A 124 -14.34 -18.68 2.91
C VAL A 124 -15.69 -18.95 3.55
N ASP A 125 -16.72 -19.23 2.73
CA ASP A 125 -18.06 -19.57 3.22
C ASP A 125 -18.01 -20.87 4.05
N ALA A 126 -17.34 -21.92 3.56
CA ALA A 126 -17.21 -23.20 4.27
C ALA A 126 -16.49 -23.08 5.62
N VAL A 127 -15.42 -22.28 5.72
CA VAL A 127 -14.72 -22.02 6.98
C VAL A 127 -15.61 -21.28 7.97
N ARG A 128 -16.29 -20.22 7.51
CA ARG A 128 -17.14 -19.38 8.38
C ARG A 128 -18.39 -20.12 8.87
N ASP A 129 -18.93 -21.01 8.05
CA ASP A 129 -20.07 -21.86 8.38
C ASP A 129 -19.68 -23.09 9.22
N GLY A 130 -18.38 -23.33 9.45
CA GLY A 130 -17.85 -24.47 10.20
C GLY A 130 -17.93 -25.80 9.45
N GLN A 131 -18.17 -25.78 8.14
CA GLN A 131 -18.12 -26.96 7.28
C GLN A 131 -16.67 -27.40 7.02
N GLU A 132 -15.76 -26.42 6.88
CA GLU A 132 -14.33 -26.67 6.89
C GLU A 132 -13.82 -26.58 8.33
N SER A 133 -13.27 -27.68 8.86
CA SER A 133 -12.81 -27.77 10.23
C SER A 133 -11.40 -28.34 10.32
N GLY A 134 -10.77 -28.14 11.47
CA GLY A 134 -9.46 -28.69 11.79
C GLY A 134 -9.50 -30.18 12.12
N ALA A 135 -8.37 -30.74 12.53
CA ALA A 135 -8.23 -32.13 12.94
C ALA A 135 -9.17 -32.54 14.09
N THR A 136 -9.66 -31.58 14.87
CA THR A 136 -10.59 -31.81 15.99
C THR A 136 -12.06 -31.69 15.61
N SER A 137 -12.38 -31.44 14.33
CA SER A 137 -13.74 -31.15 13.84
C SER A 137 -14.42 -29.92 14.48
N GLN A 138 -13.67 -29.10 15.21
CA GLN A 138 -14.14 -27.83 15.74
C GLN A 138 -14.07 -26.73 14.66
N LYS A 139 -15.02 -25.79 14.72
CA LYS A 139 -14.99 -24.59 13.87
C LYS A 139 -13.75 -23.77 14.20
N PHE A 140 -13.10 -23.22 13.17
CA PHE A 140 -12.00 -22.30 13.37
C PHE A 140 -12.49 -21.00 14.03
N THR A 141 -11.83 -20.61 15.11
CA THR A 141 -12.05 -19.32 15.80
C THR A 141 -10.99 -18.30 15.42
N ASP A 142 -9.83 -18.78 14.97
CA ASP A 142 -8.65 -17.96 14.72
C ASP A 142 -8.00 -18.33 13.38
N VAL A 143 -7.50 -17.30 12.70
CA VAL A 143 -6.67 -17.40 11.50
C VAL A 143 -5.32 -16.77 11.78
N LEU A 144 -4.25 -17.54 11.66
CA LEU A 144 -2.88 -17.05 11.68
C LEU A 144 -2.40 -16.86 10.24
N SER A 145 -2.31 -15.62 9.78
CA SER A 145 -1.75 -15.26 8.48
C SER A 145 -0.24 -15.04 8.58
N ILE A 146 0.53 -15.82 7.84
CA ILE A 146 2.00 -15.75 7.79
C ILE A 146 2.43 -15.31 6.40
N GLY A 147 3.07 -14.15 6.31
CA GLY A 147 3.56 -13.56 5.06
C GLY A 147 4.32 -12.27 5.36
N ILE A 148 5.10 -11.76 4.41
CA ILE A 148 5.86 -10.50 4.57
C ILE A 148 5.67 -9.58 3.36
N GLY A 149 5.78 -8.27 3.60
CA GLY A 149 5.61 -7.25 2.55
C GLY A 149 4.22 -7.32 1.92
N GLY A 150 4.17 -7.59 0.61
CA GLY A 150 2.91 -7.59 -0.14
C GLY A 150 1.96 -8.72 0.26
N SER A 151 2.50 -9.80 0.81
CA SER A 151 1.74 -10.94 1.35
C SER A 151 1.19 -10.68 2.76
N HIS A 152 1.34 -9.45 3.29
CA HIS A 152 0.99 -9.10 4.65
C HIS A 152 0.27 -7.75 4.74
N LEU A 153 0.88 -6.67 4.25
CA LEU A 153 0.43 -5.29 4.50
C LEU A 153 -0.97 -5.02 3.95
N GLY A 154 -1.27 -5.46 2.72
CA GLY A 154 -2.59 -5.31 2.11
C GLY A 154 -3.69 -6.04 2.90
N PRO A 155 -3.60 -7.37 3.08
CA PRO A 155 -4.58 -8.12 3.85
C PRO A 155 -4.77 -7.61 5.28
N MET A 156 -3.67 -7.25 5.97
CA MET A 156 -3.72 -6.69 7.31
C MET A 156 -4.48 -5.36 7.36
N MET A 157 -4.13 -4.43 6.48
CA MET A 157 -4.77 -3.11 6.40
C MET A 157 -6.27 -3.25 6.14
N VAL A 158 -6.67 -4.11 5.20
CA VAL A 158 -8.09 -4.29 4.85
C VAL A 158 -8.87 -4.98 5.96
N ALA A 159 -8.35 -6.08 6.52
CA ALA A 159 -9.01 -6.78 7.62
C ALA A 159 -9.24 -5.83 8.79
N ARG A 160 -8.19 -5.13 9.22
CA ARG A 160 -8.22 -4.06 10.22
C ARG A 160 -8.75 -2.73 9.70
N ALA A 161 -9.45 -2.64 8.58
CA ALA A 161 -10.21 -1.43 8.23
C ALA A 161 -11.71 -1.70 8.31
N LEU A 162 -12.10 -2.93 7.98
CA LEU A 162 -13.49 -3.30 7.75
C LEU A 162 -14.09 -4.22 8.84
N ARG A 163 -13.26 -4.93 9.63
CA ARG A 163 -13.71 -5.69 10.82
C ARG A 163 -12.66 -5.68 11.92
N HIS A 164 -13.05 -5.20 13.10
CA HIS A 164 -12.19 -5.18 14.29
C HIS A 164 -12.83 -5.86 15.48
N GLY A 165 -11.99 -6.44 16.34
CA GLY A 165 -12.41 -7.02 17.61
C GLY A 165 -13.48 -8.11 17.42
N ASP A 166 -14.52 -8.08 18.25
CA ASP A 166 -15.59 -9.08 18.31
C ASP A 166 -16.45 -9.18 17.03
N GLN A 167 -16.25 -8.30 16.05
CA GLN A 167 -16.95 -8.34 14.76
C GLN A 167 -16.31 -9.32 13.77
N ALA A 168 -15.07 -9.76 13.99
CA ALA A 168 -14.37 -10.72 13.13
C ALA A 168 -14.69 -12.16 13.55
N ASP A 169 -15.13 -13.00 12.62
CA ASP A 169 -15.40 -14.42 12.82
C ASP A 169 -14.99 -15.21 11.56
N PRO A 170 -13.85 -15.92 11.56
CA PRO A 170 -12.87 -16.05 12.65
C PRO A 170 -12.06 -14.76 12.89
N ALA A 171 -11.46 -14.63 14.07
CA ALA A 171 -10.46 -13.61 14.36
C ALA A 171 -9.20 -13.83 13.52
N VAL A 172 -8.46 -12.78 13.16
CA VAL A 172 -7.24 -12.90 12.36
C VAL A 172 -6.03 -12.27 13.06
N HIS A 173 -4.91 -12.97 12.99
CA HIS A 173 -3.62 -12.61 13.54
C HIS A 173 -2.59 -12.60 12.42
N PHE A 174 -1.80 -11.54 12.31
CA PHE A 174 -0.83 -11.37 11.23
C PHE A 174 0.59 -11.44 11.78
N VAL A 175 1.41 -12.34 11.22
CA VAL A 175 2.83 -12.53 11.56
C VAL A 175 3.65 -12.33 10.29
N ALA A 176 4.73 -11.55 10.40
CA ALA A 176 5.62 -11.26 9.26
C ALA A 176 7.10 -11.29 9.60
N ASN A 177 7.46 -10.85 10.80
CA ASN A 177 8.85 -10.54 11.14
C ASN A 177 9.68 -11.82 11.27
N MET A 178 10.98 -11.72 10.92
CA MET A 178 11.96 -12.78 11.22
C MET A 178 12.23 -12.88 12.73
N ASP A 179 11.98 -11.80 13.47
CA ASP A 179 12.08 -11.79 14.92
C ASP A 179 11.07 -12.79 15.53
N GLY A 180 11.59 -13.80 16.24
CA GLY A 180 10.79 -14.87 16.83
C GLY A 180 9.81 -14.39 17.90
N ILE A 181 9.95 -13.17 18.42
CA ILE A 181 8.95 -12.57 19.32
C ILE A 181 7.59 -12.45 18.62
N ASP A 182 7.55 -12.03 17.35
CA ASP A 182 6.30 -11.82 16.59
C ASP A 182 5.43 -13.08 16.56
N ILE A 183 6.02 -14.21 16.14
CA ILE A 183 5.29 -15.48 16.10
C ILE A 183 5.05 -16.07 17.49
N SER A 184 6.02 -15.99 18.42
CA SER A 184 5.87 -16.63 19.73
C SER A 184 4.81 -15.99 20.60
N GLU A 185 4.72 -14.65 20.62
CA GLU A 185 3.66 -13.93 21.35
C GLU A 185 2.28 -14.17 20.74
N THR A 186 2.21 -14.30 19.41
CA THR A 186 0.97 -14.61 18.71
C THR A 186 0.51 -16.01 19.06
N LEU A 187 1.34 -17.03 18.86
CA LEU A 187 1.01 -18.43 19.17
C LEU A 187 0.66 -18.66 20.64
N GLY A 188 1.27 -17.89 21.56
CA GLY A 188 0.95 -17.96 23.00
C GLY A 188 -0.48 -17.58 23.37
N LYS A 189 -1.25 -16.99 22.44
CA LYS A 189 -2.65 -16.57 22.63
C LYS A 189 -3.66 -17.46 21.92
N LEU A 190 -3.19 -18.41 21.09
CA LEU A 190 -4.04 -19.21 20.20
C LEU A 190 -4.25 -20.63 20.71
N ASP A 191 -5.42 -21.21 20.40
CA ASP A 191 -5.69 -22.63 20.59
C ASP A 191 -5.37 -23.39 19.29
N PRO A 192 -4.42 -24.35 19.30
CA PRO A 192 -4.10 -25.13 18.10
C PRO A 192 -5.32 -25.88 17.54
N ALA A 193 -6.26 -26.30 18.39
CA ALA A 193 -7.44 -27.07 17.96
C ALA A 193 -8.42 -26.28 17.08
N THR A 194 -8.42 -24.94 17.18
CA THR A 194 -9.35 -24.04 16.49
C THR A 194 -8.64 -22.95 15.67
N THR A 195 -7.32 -23.08 15.45
CA THR A 195 -6.55 -22.14 14.63
C THR A 195 -6.28 -22.69 13.24
N MET A 196 -6.63 -21.92 12.20
CA MET A 196 -6.19 -22.14 10.82
C MET A 196 -4.94 -21.30 10.52
N VAL A 197 -3.95 -21.86 9.85
CA VAL A 197 -2.73 -21.15 9.44
C VAL A 197 -2.73 -20.93 7.93
N VAL A 198 -2.65 -19.68 7.50
CA VAL A 198 -2.58 -19.30 6.07
C VAL A 198 -1.16 -18.84 5.76
N VAL A 199 -0.43 -19.61 4.96
CA VAL A 199 0.95 -19.33 4.56
C VAL A 199 0.97 -18.72 3.17
N ILE A 200 1.40 -17.46 3.09
CA ILE A 200 1.37 -16.67 1.85
C ILE A 200 2.81 -16.34 1.41
N SER A 201 3.27 -16.99 0.35
CA SER A 201 4.57 -16.70 -0.25
C SER A 201 4.57 -17.10 -1.73
N LYS A 202 4.79 -16.14 -2.62
CA LYS A 202 4.80 -16.37 -4.07
C LYS A 202 5.78 -17.48 -4.48
N THR A 203 6.98 -17.50 -3.91
CA THR A 203 8.00 -18.53 -4.20
C THR A 203 8.00 -19.69 -3.21
N PHE A 204 7.30 -19.56 -2.08
CA PHE A 204 7.35 -20.49 -0.95
C PHE A 204 8.78 -20.75 -0.41
N THR A 205 9.70 -19.83 -0.67
CA THR A 205 11.12 -19.89 -0.26
C THR A 205 11.55 -18.65 0.51
N THR A 206 10.64 -17.70 0.75
CA THR A 206 10.93 -16.47 1.49
C THR A 206 11.37 -16.81 2.92
N PRO A 207 12.62 -16.50 3.33
CA PRO A 207 13.18 -16.99 4.58
C PRO A 207 12.32 -16.70 5.81
N GLU A 208 11.83 -15.46 5.94
CA GLU A 208 10.97 -14.99 7.03
C GLU A 208 9.69 -15.82 7.11
N THR A 209 8.98 -15.94 5.98
CA THR A 209 7.71 -16.66 5.89
C THR A 209 7.90 -18.16 6.13
N VAL A 210 8.92 -18.79 5.53
CA VAL A 210 9.19 -20.22 5.71
C VAL A 210 9.53 -20.52 7.15
N LYS A 211 10.38 -19.70 7.80
CA LYS A 211 10.76 -19.94 9.20
C LYS A 211 9.57 -19.82 10.16
N ASN A 212 8.70 -18.85 9.92
CA ASN A 212 7.47 -18.70 10.68
C ASN A 212 6.48 -19.84 10.40
N ALA A 213 6.33 -20.26 9.14
CA ALA A 213 5.48 -21.39 8.77
C ALA A 213 5.96 -22.70 9.41
N GLU A 214 7.26 -22.98 9.40
CA GLU A 214 7.86 -24.13 10.10
C GLU A 214 7.59 -24.08 11.61
N THR A 215 7.73 -22.92 12.23
CA THR A 215 7.47 -22.73 13.66
C THR A 215 5.99 -23.01 13.99
N ALA A 216 5.06 -22.49 13.18
CA ALA A 216 3.63 -22.79 13.32
C ALA A 216 3.31 -24.26 13.06
N ARG A 217 4.00 -24.90 12.10
CA ARG A 217 3.83 -26.33 11.78
C ARG A 217 4.28 -27.20 12.94
N ASP A 218 5.42 -26.88 13.55
CA ASP A 218 5.94 -27.60 14.72
C ASP A 218 4.98 -27.43 15.91
N TRP A 219 4.41 -26.23 16.08
CA TRP A 219 3.39 -25.96 17.10
C TRP A 219 2.10 -26.77 16.88
N ILE A 220 1.54 -26.80 15.67
CA ILE A 220 0.37 -27.64 15.34
C ILE A 220 0.70 -29.12 15.54
N THR A 221 1.81 -29.58 14.98
CA THR A 221 2.21 -31.00 15.03
C THR A 221 2.41 -31.49 16.46
N LYS A 222 3.02 -30.66 17.31
CA LYS A 222 3.23 -30.97 18.73
C LYS A 222 1.92 -31.18 19.49
N ASN A 223 0.87 -30.42 19.15
CA ASN A 223 -0.39 -30.43 19.88
C ASN A 223 -1.46 -31.37 19.26
N LEU A 224 -1.46 -31.55 17.94
CA LEU A 224 -2.51 -32.27 17.20
C LEU A 224 -2.00 -33.46 16.37
N GLY A 225 -0.68 -33.70 16.34
CA GLY A 225 -0.08 -34.73 15.51
C GLY A 225 0.17 -34.29 14.06
N ALA A 226 0.84 -35.14 13.28
CA ALA A 226 1.28 -34.82 11.92
C ALA A 226 0.11 -34.55 10.95
N ASP A 227 -1.02 -35.23 11.14
CA ASP A 227 -2.23 -35.05 10.33
C ASP A 227 -2.84 -33.64 10.51
N GLY A 228 -2.49 -32.94 11.60
CA GLY A 228 -2.89 -31.56 11.85
C GLY A 228 -2.42 -30.61 10.75
N VAL A 229 -1.29 -30.87 10.08
CA VAL A 229 -0.78 -30.00 9.01
C VAL A 229 -1.76 -29.93 7.84
N ALA A 230 -2.23 -31.07 7.35
CA ALA A 230 -3.14 -31.12 6.20
C ALA A 230 -4.50 -30.46 6.49
N SER A 231 -4.95 -30.48 7.75
CA SER A 231 -6.27 -29.99 8.17
C SER A 231 -6.27 -28.57 8.75
N HIS A 232 -5.10 -27.99 9.08
CA HIS A 232 -5.01 -26.64 9.66
C HIS A 232 -4.30 -25.64 8.75
N PHE A 233 -3.58 -26.08 7.72
CA PHE A 233 -2.82 -25.17 6.86
C PHE A 233 -3.51 -24.92 5.52
N VAL A 234 -3.36 -23.68 5.05
CA VAL A 234 -3.73 -23.19 3.72
C VAL A 234 -2.48 -22.56 3.12
N GLY A 235 -2.19 -22.89 1.86
CA GLY A 235 -1.02 -22.37 1.15
C GLY A 235 -1.45 -21.43 0.03
N VAL A 236 -0.81 -20.28 -0.08
CA VAL A 236 -1.03 -19.32 -1.17
C VAL A 236 0.30 -19.05 -1.88
N SER A 237 0.47 -19.55 -3.10
CA SER A 237 1.76 -19.55 -3.79
C SER A 237 1.68 -19.72 -5.30
N ALA A 238 2.73 -19.33 -6.02
CA ALA A 238 2.96 -19.77 -7.40
C ALA A 238 3.65 -21.15 -7.48
N ASP A 239 4.39 -21.55 -6.43
CA ASP A 239 5.07 -22.86 -6.36
C ASP A 239 4.20 -23.87 -5.60
N ILE A 240 3.21 -24.43 -6.32
CA ILE A 240 2.29 -25.44 -5.79
C ILE A 240 3.04 -26.67 -5.27
N GLY A 241 4.13 -27.07 -5.92
CA GLY A 241 4.92 -28.22 -5.49
C GLY A 241 5.62 -27.98 -4.15
N ALA A 242 6.07 -26.75 -3.86
CA ALA A 242 6.63 -26.41 -2.55
C ALA A 242 5.58 -26.44 -1.44
N VAL A 243 4.36 -25.99 -1.74
CA VAL A 243 3.21 -26.07 -0.81
C VAL A 243 2.86 -27.52 -0.49
N GLU A 244 2.82 -28.40 -1.50
CA GLU A 244 2.59 -29.83 -1.31
C GLU A 244 3.71 -30.51 -0.50
N ARG A 245 4.99 -30.18 -0.77
CA ARG A 245 6.14 -30.68 0.00
C ARG A 245 6.10 -30.23 1.46
N PHE A 246 5.47 -29.09 1.76
CA PHE A 246 5.26 -28.63 3.13
C PHE A 246 4.19 -29.44 3.87
N GLY A 247 3.32 -30.16 3.14
CA GLY A 247 2.26 -31.01 3.69
C GLY A 247 0.84 -30.42 3.53
N ILE A 248 0.68 -29.38 2.71
CA ILE A 248 -0.63 -28.74 2.47
C ILE A 248 -1.27 -29.38 1.23
N PRO A 249 -2.52 -29.89 1.32
CA PRO A 249 -3.17 -30.55 0.19
C PRO A 249 -3.57 -29.54 -0.90
N ALA A 250 -3.66 -30.02 -2.14
CA ALA A 250 -4.05 -29.20 -3.30
C ALA A 250 -5.42 -28.50 -3.11
N ALA A 251 -6.37 -29.14 -2.42
CA ALA A 251 -7.67 -28.57 -2.11
C ALA A 251 -7.58 -27.27 -1.26
N ARG A 252 -6.51 -27.13 -0.47
CA ARG A 252 -6.21 -25.98 0.40
C ARG A 252 -5.03 -25.15 -0.10
N THR A 253 -4.66 -25.33 -1.37
CA THR A 253 -3.60 -24.56 -2.02
C THR A 253 -4.22 -23.60 -3.02
N PHE A 254 -3.86 -22.32 -2.97
CA PHE A 254 -4.38 -21.25 -3.81
C PHE A 254 -3.29 -20.60 -4.66
N PRO A 255 -3.40 -20.64 -6.01
CA PRO A 255 -2.38 -20.12 -6.89
C PRO A 255 -2.29 -18.59 -6.85
N ILE A 256 -1.08 -18.08 -7.02
CA ILE A 256 -0.81 -16.69 -7.41
C ILE A 256 -0.09 -16.73 -8.75
N TRP A 257 -0.48 -15.87 -9.68
CA TRP A 257 0.17 -15.77 -10.98
C TRP A 257 1.41 -14.86 -10.96
N ASP A 258 2.29 -15.02 -11.95
CA ASP A 258 3.52 -14.26 -12.07
C ASP A 258 3.29 -12.76 -12.34
N TRP A 259 2.23 -12.41 -13.07
CA TRP A 259 1.77 -11.04 -13.36
C TRP A 259 1.12 -10.32 -12.16
N VAL A 260 0.88 -11.03 -11.05
CA VAL A 260 0.47 -10.43 -9.79
C VAL A 260 1.71 -9.99 -9.01
N GLY A 261 1.98 -8.68 -9.03
CA GLY A 261 3.03 -8.08 -8.21
C GLY A 261 2.68 -8.15 -6.73
N GLY A 262 3.67 -8.38 -5.85
CA GLY A 262 3.43 -8.58 -4.42
C GLY A 262 2.66 -7.44 -3.76
N ARG A 263 3.07 -6.20 -3.97
CA ARG A 263 2.40 -4.99 -3.44
C ARG A 263 1.05 -4.66 -4.10
N TYR A 264 0.66 -5.39 -5.14
CA TYR A 264 -0.64 -5.32 -5.82
C TYR A 264 -1.45 -6.62 -5.66
N SER A 265 -1.05 -7.50 -4.73
CA SER A 265 -1.58 -8.87 -4.66
C SER A 265 -2.82 -9.06 -3.80
N LEU A 266 -3.23 -8.04 -3.03
CA LEU A 266 -4.40 -8.06 -2.15
C LEU A 266 -5.65 -8.68 -2.80
N TRP A 267 -5.87 -8.39 -4.08
CA TRP A 267 -7.05 -8.80 -4.84
C TRP A 267 -7.04 -10.27 -5.28
N SER A 268 -5.89 -10.94 -5.14
CA SER A 268 -5.71 -12.36 -5.47
C SER A 268 -6.00 -13.25 -4.25
N ALA A 269 -5.58 -14.52 -4.32
CA ALA A 269 -5.63 -15.43 -3.18
C ALA A 269 -4.85 -14.97 -1.94
N VAL A 270 -3.95 -13.99 -2.07
CA VAL A 270 -3.34 -13.29 -0.92
C VAL A 270 -4.40 -12.63 -0.03
N GLY A 271 -5.50 -12.18 -0.63
CA GLY A 271 -6.64 -11.59 0.08
C GLY A 271 -7.42 -12.54 0.98
N LEU A 272 -7.16 -13.85 0.95
CA LEU A 272 -7.84 -14.83 1.82
C LEU A 272 -7.78 -14.46 3.30
N SER A 273 -6.63 -13.98 3.79
CA SER A 273 -6.49 -13.55 5.19
C SER A 273 -7.33 -12.33 5.55
N ALA A 274 -7.79 -11.55 4.56
CA ALA A 274 -8.81 -10.52 4.75
C ALA A 274 -10.22 -11.06 4.52
N ALA A 275 -10.45 -11.88 3.49
CA ALA A 275 -11.77 -12.40 3.17
C ALA A 275 -12.35 -13.31 4.27
N LEU A 276 -11.51 -14.08 4.96
CA LEU A 276 -11.91 -14.97 6.06
C LEU A 276 -12.60 -14.24 7.22
N PRO A 277 -11.99 -13.23 7.87
CA PRO A 277 -12.66 -12.46 8.93
C PRO A 277 -13.80 -11.58 8.42
N LEU A 278 -13.70 -11.04 7.19
CA LEU A 278 -14.71 -10.12 6.62
C LEU A 278 -15.98 -10.83 6.12
N GLY A 279 -15.83 -12.06 5.62
CA GLY A 279 -16.81 -12.74 4.79
C GLY A 279 -16.67 -12.34 3.32
N TRP A 280 -16.99 -13.27 2.43
CA TRP A 280 -16.78 -13.06 0.99
C TRP A 280 -17.61 -11.90 0.43
N THR A 281 -18.83 -11.69 0.91
CA THR A 281 -19.70 -10.60 0.45
C THR A 281 -19.03 -9.24 0.61
N ALA A 282 -18.43 -8.96 1.77
CA ALA A 282 -17.74 -7.69 2.00
C ALA A 282 -16.44 -7.61 1.17
N PHE A 283 -15.70 -8.72 1.04
CA PHE A 283 -14.50 -8.75 0.21
C PHE A 283 -14.80 -8.52 -1.29
N ASP A 284 -15.89 -9.10 -1.80
CA ASP A 284 -16.33 -8.89 -3.19
C ASP A 284 -16.88 -7.48 -3.41
N GLU A 285 -17.59 -6.90 -2.43
CA GLU A 285 -17.98 -5.48 -2.46
C GLU A 285 -16.76 -4.56 -2.57
N MET A 286 -15.67 -4.87 -1.85
CA MET A 286 -14.40 -4.15 -1.99
C MET A 286 -13.79 -4.31 -3.39
N ASN A 287 -13.80 -5.51 -3.96
CA ASN A 287 -13.33 -5.74 -5.33
C ASN A 287 -14.15 -4.93 -6.34
N ASN A 288 -15.47 -4.84 -6.16
CA ASN A 288 -16.36 -4.04 -7.00
C ASN A 288 -16.05 -2.55 -6.92
N GLY A 289 -15.76 -2.02 -5.73
CA GLY A 289 -15.33 -0.64 -5.57
C GLY A 289 -14.01 -0.36 -6.29
N ALA A 290 -13.03 -1.25 -6.16
CA ALA A 290 -11.77 -1.14 -6.86
C ALA A 290 -11.94 -1.22 -8.39
N HIS A 291 -12.82 -2.09 -8.88
CA HIS A 291 -13.18 -2.17 -10.31
C HIS A 291 -13.86 -0.89 -10.82
N ALA A 292 -14.72 -0.26 -10.02
CA ALA A 292 -15.33 1.03 -10.38
C ALA A 292 -14.27 2.14 -10.54
N MET A 293 -13.21 2.12 -9.73
CA MET A 293 -12.08 3.04 -9.89
C MET A 293 -11.20 2.67 -11.11
N ASP A 294 -11.05 1.39 -11.46
CA ASP A 294 -10.43 0.98 -12.72
C ASP A 294 -11.20 1.53 -13.95
N GLN A 295 -12.53 1.47 -13.90
CA GLN A 295 -13.40 2.04 -14.92
C GLN A 295 -13.26 3.57 -14.98
N HIS A 296 -13.24 4.25 -13.83
CA HIS A 296 -12.97 5.69 -13.76
C HIS A 296 -11.63 6.04 -14.40
N PHE A 297 -10.57 5.29 -14.08
CA PHE A 297 -9.23 5.53 -14.59
C PHE A 297 -9.11 5.34 -16.11
N THR A 298 -9.85 4.38 -16.67
CA THR A 298 -9.83 4.08 -18.11
C THR A 298 -10.76 4.96 -18.94
N GLN A 299 -11.87 5.44 -18.37
CA GLN A 299 -12.92 6.11 -19.13
C GLN A 299 -12.92 7.64 -18.99
N GLN A 300 -12.41 8.19 -17.88
CA GLN A 300 -12.41 9.64 -17.67
C GLN A 300 -11.23 10.33 -18.35
N PRO A 301 -11.42 11.54 -18.91
CA PRO A 301 -10.32 12.34 -19.45
C PRO A 301 -9.35 12.73 -18.33
N SER A 302 -8.04 12.79 -18.63
CA SER A 302 -6.96 13.08 -17.67
C SER A 302 -7.23 14.29 -16.76
N SER A 303 -7.90 15.33 -17.27
CA SER A 303 -8.26 16.55 -16.52
C SER A 303 -9.40 16.39 -15.50
N ARG A 304 -10.09 15.25 -15.48
CA ARG A 304 -11.15 14.87 -14.52
C ARG A 304 -10.90 13.51 -13.87
N ASN A 305 -9.76 12.90 -14.16
CA ASN A 305 -9.43 11.55 -13.75
C ASN A 305 -8.69 11.58 -12.40
N LEU A 306 -9.28 11.00 -11.36
CA LEU A 306 -8.85 11.20 -9.97
C LEU A 306 -7.44 10.65 -9.72
N PRO A 307 -7.12 9.38 -10.10
CA PRO A 307 -5.75 8.88 -10.01
C PRO A 307 -4.73 9.73 -10.75
N VAL A 308 -5.08 10.23 -11.94
CA VAL A 308 -4.20 11.08 -12.75
C VAL A 308 -3.93 12.39 -12.04
N LEU A 309 -4.98 13.10 -11.61
CA LEU A 309 -4.87 14.38 -10.92
C LEU A 309 -4.11 14.27 -9.60
N LEU A 310 -4.37 13.21 -8.81
CA LEU A 310 -3.64 12.95 -7.57
C LEU A 310 -2.15 12.65 -7.85
N GLY A 311 -1.85 11.82 -8.84
CA GLY A 311 -0.47 11.48 -9.22
C GLY A 311 0.31 12.69 -9.71
N LEU A 312 -0.32 13.54 -10.52
CA LEU A 312 0.28 14.76 -11.07
C LEU A 312 0.47 15.85 -10.01
N ALA A 313 -0.43 16.00 -9.05
CA ALA A 313 -0.27 16.94 -7.94
C ALA A 313 0.94 16.56 -7.06
N ASP A 314 1.14 15.27 -6.80
CA ASP A 314 2.29 14.78 -6.04
C ASP A 314 3.59 14.86 -6.87
N LEU A 315 3.52 14.57 -8.17
CA LEU A 315 4.64 14.78 -9.09
C LEU A 315 5.07 16.25 -9.16
N TRP A 316 4.13 17.19 -9.13
CA TRP A 316 4.39 18.63 -9.03
C TRP A 316 5.20 18.99 -7.79
N ASN A 317 4.74 18.51 -6.63
CA ASN A 317 5.40 18.71 -5.35
C ASN A 317 6.85 18.21 -5.36
N VAL A 318 7.07 17.00 -5.87
CA VAL A 318 8.40 16.38 -5.85
C VAL A 318 9.32 16.94 -6.94
N SER A 319 8.86 16.92 -8.19
CA SER A 319 9.73 17.17 -9.35
C SER A 319 9.99 18.65 -9.63
N PHE A 320 9.09 19.53 -9.17
CA PHE A 320 9.17 20.96 -9.46
C PHE A 320 9.32 21.80 -8.19
N LEU A 321 8.62 21.47 -7.10
CA LEU A 321 8.73 22.21 -5.83
C LEU A 321 9.81 21.66 -4.88
N GLY A 322 10.37 20.48 -5.16
CA GLY A 322 11.47 19.89 -4.38
C GLY A 322 11.04 19.37 -3.00
N TYR A 323 9.79 18.91 -2.87
CA TYR A 323 9.30 18.32 -1.63
C TYR A 323 9.50 16.81 -1.63
N ASP A 324 10.55 16.34 -0.95
CA ASP A 324 10.99 14.93 -1.01
C ASP A 324 10.26 13.99 -0.02
N ALA A 325 9.29 14.49 0.74
CA ALA A 325 8.52 13.72 1.71
C ALA A 325 7.04 14.11 1.68
N ARG A 326 6.15 13.15 1.97
CA ARG A 326 4.70 13.35 2.04
C ARG A 326 4.12 12.61 3.24
N ALA A 327 3.27 13.30 3.99
CA ALA A 327 2.55 12.73 5.14
C ALA A 327 1.14 12.24 4.72
N VAL A 328 0.79 10.99 5.00
CA VAL A 328 -0.56 10.44 4.84
C VAL A 328 -1.24 10.38 6.21
N LEU A 329 -2.33 11.12 6.36
CA LEU A 329 -2.97 11.42 7.64
C LEU A 329 -4.45 11.02 7.60
N PRO A 330 -4.77 9.73 7.80
CA PRO A 330 -6.16 9.31 7.93
C PRO A 330 -6.78 9.81 9.24
N TYR A 331 -7.90 10.51 9.15
CA TYR A 331 -8.77 10.88 10.26
C TYR A 331 -9.89 9.85 10.41
N ASP A 332 -9.47 8.58 10.49
CA ASP A 332 -10.26 7.42 10.87
C ASP A 332 -9.30 6.38 11.45
N HIS A 333 -9.57 5.93 12.68
CA HIS A 333 -8.68 4.99 13.38
C HIS A 333 -8.55 3.65 12.66
N ARG A 334 -9.59 3.23 11.92
CA ARG A 334 -9.59 1.98 11.15
C ARG A 334 -8.57 2.01 10.01
N LEU A 335 -8.15 3.18 9.58
CA LEU A 335 -7.12 3.36 8.53
C LEU A 335 -5.71 3.53 9.11
N THR A 336 -5.46 3.12 10.36
CA THR A 336 -4.13 3.24 11.01
C THR A 336 -3.01 2.59 10.20
N ASP A 337 -3.29 1.46 9.55
CA ASP A 337 -2.30 0.70 8.76
C ASP A 337 -2.17 1.19 7.30
N LEU A 338 -3.02 2.11 6.84
CA LEU A 338 -2.98 2.64 5.47
C LEU A 338 -1.64 3.29 5.11
N PRO A 339 -1.02 4.15 5.95
CA PRO A 339 0.29 4.72 5.64
C PRO A 339 1.38 3.67 5.43
N ALA A 340 1.39 2.59 6.21
CA ALA A 340 2.36 1.50 6.06
C ALA A 340 2.14 0.69 4.77
N TYR A 341 0.87 0.48 4.39
CA TYR A 341 0.54 -0.11 3.08
C TYR A 341 1.03 0.78 1.93
N LEU A 342 0.76 2.09 1.99
CA LEU A 342 1.17 3.05 0.95
C LEU A 342 2.68 3.24 0.89
N GLN A 343 3.41 3.11 2.00
CA GLN A 343 4.87 3.07 1.99
C GLN A 343 5.39 1.98 1.06
N GLN A 344 4.87 0.76 1.18
CA GLN A 344 5.28 -0.30 0.26
C GLN A 344 4.79 -0.01 -1.17
N LEU A 345 3.50 0.33 -1.34
CA LEU A 345 2.91 0.52 -2.65
C LEU A 345 3.66 1.59 -3.46
N GLU A 346 3.95 2.74 -2.87
CA GLU A 346 4.57 3.88 -3.57
C GLU A 346 6.09 3.77 -3.60
N MET A 347 6.75 3.53 -2.47
CA MET A 347 8.22 3.60 -2.39
C MET A 347 8.89 2.38 -3.05
N GLU A 348 8.30 1.18 -2.96
CA GLU A 348 8.85 0.01 -3.65
C GLU A 348 8.55 0.05 -5.15
N SER A 349 7.43 0.65 -5.57
CA SER A 349 7.11 0.84 -6.99
C SER A 349 7.99 1.92 -7.62
N ASN A 350 7.98 3.12 -7.05
CA ASN A 350 8.48 4.33 -7.70
C ASN A 350 9.77 4.88 -7.06
N GLY A 351 10.31 4.27 -6.01
CA GLY A 351 11.63 4.59 -5.45
C GLY A 351 12.76 4.06 -6.34
N LYS A 352 12.85 4.58 -7.57
CA LYS A 352 13.76 4.10 -8.62
C LYS A 352 14.77 5.19 -8.98
N GLY A 353 16.01 4.76 -9.22
CA GLY A 353 17.11 5.67 -9.58
C GLY A 353 17.36 5.81 -11.08
N VAL A 354 16.73 4.96 -11.91
CA VAL A 354 16.89 4.97 -13.36
C VAL A 354 15.55 4.74 -14.08
N ASP A 355 15.44 5.29 -15.27
CA ASP A 355 14.32 5.07 -16.19
C ASP A 355 14.46 3.76 -16.98
N LEU A 356 13.47 3.45 -17.82
CA LEU A 356 13.44 2.23 -18.65
C LEU A 356 14.58 2.17 -19.69
N ASP A 357 15.12 3.32 -20.09
CA ASP A 357 16.30 3.41 -20.97
C ASP A 357 17.63 3.28 -20.17
N GLY A 358 17.57 3.12 -18.85
CA GLY A 358 18.73 3.00 -17.95
C GLY A 358 19.39 4.32 -17.58
N ARG A 359 18.76 5.47 -17.87
CA ARG A 359 19.28 6.79 -17.55
C ARG A 359 18.88 7.21 -16.14
N PRO A 360 19.70 7.97 -15.40
CA PRO A 360 19.31 8.50 -14.10
C PRO A 360 18.06 9.39 -14.18
N VAL A 361 17.13 9.22 -13.25
CA VAL A 361 15.97 10.12 -13.11
C VAL A 361 16.28 11.26 -12.14
N PRO A 362 15.77 12.49 -12.39
CA PRO A 362 16.04 13.64 -11.52
C PRO A 362 15.29 13.57 -10.18
N ALA A 363 14.17 12.86 -10.14
CA ALA A 363 13.29 12.69 -9.01
C ALA A 363 12.50 11.37 -9.15
N SER A 364 11.98 10.86 -8.02
CA SER A 364 11.21 9.62 -7.96
C SER A 364 10.24 9.69 -6.77
N SER A 365 9.65 8.58 -6.32
CA SER A 365 8.75 8.56 -5.14
C SER A 365 9.28 9.41 -3.98
N PRO A 366 8.45 10.26 -3.35
CA PRO A 366 8.82 10.88 -2.09
C PRO A 366 8.88 9.81 -0.98
N VAL A 367 9.50 10.17 0.14
CA VAL A 367 9.36 9.39 1.39
C VAL A 367 7.93 9.52 1.88
N VAL A 368 7.20 8.40 1.91
CA VAL A 368 5.84 8.33 2.46
C VAL A 368 5.92 7.98 3.94
N PHE A 369 5.25 8.75 4.79
CA PHE A 369 5.09 8.44 6.21
C PHE A 369 3.73 8.91 6.70
N GLY A 370 3.34 8.54 7.91
CA GLY A 370 2.04 8.97 8.40
C GLY A 370 1.56 8.24 9.63
N GLY A 371 0.30 8.49 9.95
CA GLY A 371 -0.39 7.87 11.07
C GLY A 371 -1.76 8.49 11.28
N PRO A 372 -2.59 7.90 12.14
CA PRO A 372 -3.96 8.37 12.36
C PRO A 372 -4.00 9.76 13.01
N GLY A 373 -4.81 10.66 12.45
CA GLY A 373 -5.28 11.84 13.15
C GLY A 373 -6.23 11.44 14.29
N THR A 374 -6.24 12.11 15.45
CA THR A 374 -5.46 13.30 15.84
C THR A 374 -4.14 12.97 16.53
N ILE A 375 -3.76 11.69 16.68
CA ILE A 375 -2.52 11.27 17.37
C ILE A 375 -1.30 11.94 16.72
N THR A 376 -1.29 12.05 15.40
CA THR A 376 -0.22 12.72 14.66
C THR A 376 -0.08 14.21 14.99
N GLN A 377 -1.17 14.88 15.39
CA GLN A 377 -1.14 16.28 15.84
C GLN A 377 -0.27 16.45 17.10
N HIS A 378 -0.22 15.43 17.94
CA HIS A 378 0.54 15.38 19.18
C HIS A 378 1.88 14.64 19.04
N SER A 379 2.38 14.47 17.82
CA SER A 379 3.71 13.93 17.55
C SER A 379 4.48 14.82 16.58
N PHE A 380 4.33 14.61 15.27
CA PHE A 380 5.16 15.25 14.26
C PHE A 380 4.50 16.45 13.55
N HIS A 381 3.25 16.81 13.86
CA HIS A 381 2.64 18.03 13.29
C HIS A 381 3.39 19.32 13.66
N GLN A 382 4.14 19.32 14.78
CA GLN A 382 5.10 20.39 15.09
C GLN A 382 6.06 20.65 13.93
N MET A 383 6.62 19.58 13.35
CA MET A 383 7.51 19.67 12.18
C MET A 383 6.72 20.10 10.95
N LEU A 384 5.51 19.58 10.75
CA LEU A 384 4.67 19.98 9.61
C LEU A 384 4.39 21.49 9.62
N HIS A 385 4.08 22.09 10.77
CA HIS A 385 3.74 23.52 10.88
C HIS A 385 4.94 24.45 10.90
N GLN A 386 5.96 24.16 11.72
CA GLN A 386 7.06 25.09 12.00
C GLN A 386 8.43 24.59 11.52
N GLY A 387 8.52 23.40 10.91
CA GLY A 387 9.75 22.91 10.31
C GLY A 387 10.20 23.76 9.13
N PRO A 388 11.51 23.91 8.88
CA PRO A 388 12.02 24.81 7.84
C PRO A 388 11.65 24.36 6.42
N GLN A 389 11.45 23.06 6.20
CA GLN A 389 11.06 22.50 4.91
C GLN A 389 9.56 22.21 4.90
N PRO A 390 8.81 22.64 3.86
CA PRO A 390 7.45 22.18 3.65
C PRO A 390 7.40 20.67 3.41
N VAL A 391 6.41 20.02 4.01
CA VAL A 391 6.08 18.62 3.78
C VAL A 391 4.62 18.57 3.39
N PRO A 392 4.28 18.26 2.11
CA PRO A 392 2.91 18.02 1.69
C PRO A 392 2.20 17.03 2.59
N ALA A 393 0.96 17.37 2.98
CA ALA A 393 0.10 16.51 3.78
C ALA A 393 -1.10 16.02 2.97
N GLU A 394 -1.50 14.78 3.17
CA GLU A 394 -2.68 14.20 2.57
C GLU A 394 -3.64 13.78 3.68
N PHE A 395 -4.72 14.54 3.84
CA PHE A 395 -5.75 14.29 4.82
C PHE A 395 -6.81 13.36 4.23
N ILE A 396 -7.14 12.28 4.93
CA ILE A 396 -8.21 11.35 4.50
C ILE A 396 -9.29 11.36 5.57
N GLY A 397 -10.46 11.92 5.25
CA GLY A 397 -11.60 12.03 6.16
C GLY A 397 -12.76 11.13 5.75
N ILE A 398 -13.53 10.67 6.75
CA ILE A 398 -14.74 9.88 6.54
C ILE A 398 -15.94 10.65 7.09
N ALA A 399 -17.00 10.86 6.34
CA ALA A 399 -18.16 11.62 6.81
C ALA A 399 -19.03 10.80 7.78
N ARG A 400 -19.47 9.60 7.37
CA ARG A 400 -20.29 8.71 8.22
C ARG A 400 -19.40 7.81 9.08
N THR A 401 -19.56 7.94 10.40
CA THR A 401 -18.87 7.11 11.38
C THR A 401 -19.41 5.67 11.44
N GLY A 402 -18.59 4.75 11.95
CA GLY A 402 -18.97 3.37 12.28
C GLY A 402 -19.24 3.13 13.77
N HIS A 403 -19.42 4.18 14.58
CA HIS A 403 -19.64 4.09 16.03
C HIS A 403 -20.84 4.94 16.51
N ASP A 404 -21.41 4.59 17.65
CA ASP A 404 -22.55 5.30 18.24
C ASP A 404 -22.17 6.38 19.27
N LEU A 405 -20.92 6.87 19.21
CA LEU A 405 -20.44 7.95 20.09
C LEU A 405 -20.83 9.32 19.51
N PRO A 406 -21.77 10.05 20.12
CA PRO A 406 -22.21 11.36 19.63
C PRO A 406 -21.06 12.38 19.68
N ASP A 407 -21.09 13.37 18.78
CA ASP A 407 -20.19 14.52 18.67
C ASP A 407 -18.70 14.21 18.42
N ARG A 408 -18.29 12.93 18.44
CA ARG A 408 -16.90 12.52 18.18
C ARG A 408 -16.51 12.68 16.71
N GLN A 409 -17.42 12.36 15.80
CA GLN A 409 -17.14 12.44 14.37
C GLN A 409 -16.94 13.88 13.92
N ASP A 410 -17.85 14.78 14.30
CA ASP A 410 -17.74 16.19 13.93
C ASP A 410 -16.49 16.82 14.54
N ALA A 411 -16.15 16.50 15.80
CA ALA A 411 -14.91 16.98 16.41
C ALA A 411 -13.66 16.46 15.69
N LEU A 412 -13.66 15.20 15.26
CA LEU A 412 -12.55 14.60 14.50
C LEU A 412 -12.37 15.28 13.14
N ILE A 413 -13.46 15.48 12.39
CA ILE A 413 -13.43 16.13 11.08
C ILE A 413 -13.10 17.62 11.21
N ALA A 414 -13.61 18.31 12.24
CA ALA A 414 -13.24 19.70 12.53
C ALA A 414 -11.72 19.84 12.75
N ASN A 415 -11.12 18.89 13.48
CA ASN A 415 -9.67 18.85 13.67
C ASN A 415 -8.93 18.63 12.33
N MET A 416 -9.41 17.73 11.47
CA MET A 416 -8.81 17.51 10.14
C MET A 416 -8.81 18.78 9.29
N LEU A 417 -9.98 19.42 9.19
CA LEU A 417 -10.16 20.62 8.38
C LEU A 417 -9.34 21.79 8.93
N ALA A 418 -9.31 21.96 10.26
CA ALA A 418 -8.50 22.99 10.91
C ALA A 418 -7.00 22.79 10.68
N GLN A 419 -6.51 21.54 10.66
CA GLN A 419 -5.10 21.28 10.36
C GLN A 419 -4.76 21.59 8.90
N ALA A 420 -5.63 21.22 7.95
CA ALA A 420 -5.43 21.57 6.54
C ALA A 420 -5.45 23.09 6.31
N GLU A 421 -6.35 23.81 6.99
CA GLU A 421 -6.43 25.27 6.98
C GLU A 421 -5.19 25.91 7.60
N ALA A 422 -4.76 25.46 8.78
CA ALA A 422 -3.58 25.98 9.47
C ALA A 422 -2.29 25.78 8.68
N LEU A 423 -2.12 24.64 8.00
CA LEU A 423 -0.99 24.40 7.10
C LEU A 423 -1.00 25.37 5.91
N ALA A 424 -2.18 25.62 5.34
CA ALA A 424 -2.31 26.50 4.18
C ALA A 424 -2.06 27.98 4.50
N PHE A 425 -2.64 28.49 5.60
CA PHE A 425 -2.71 29.93 5.85
C PHE A 425 -1.87 30.42 7.03
N GLY A 426 -1.48 29.52 7.94
CA GLY A 426 -0.61 29.87 9.06
C GLY A 426 -1.24 30.87 10.04
N ALA A 427 -0.37 31.45 10.87
CA ALA A 427 -0.68 32.50 11.83
C ALA A 427 0.60 33.29 12.15
N ASP A 428 0.51 34.60 12.33
CA ASP A 428 1.67 35.48 12.56
C ASP A 428 2.27 35.39 13.99
N GLY A 429 1.60 34.69 14.90
CA GLY A 429 2.01 34.56 16.29
C GLY A 429 1.88 35.84 17.12
N ASN A 430 1.13 36.86 16.65
CA ASN A 430 1.05 38.19 17.24
C ASN A 430 2.42 38.85 17.47
N GLY A 431 3.35 38.64 16.54
CA GLY A 431 4.72 39.18 16.62
C GLY A 431 5.71 38.36 17.44
N ASP A 432 5.30 37.22 18.01
CA ASP A 432 6.20 36.23 18.62
C ASP A 432 6.61 35.16 17.57
N PRO A 433 7.88 35.14 17.12
CA PRO A 433 8.33 34.19 16.12
C PRO A 433 8.19 32.72 16.54
N HIS A 434 8.17 32.41 17.84
CA HIS A 434 7.99 31.04 18.32
C HIS A 434 6.54 30.57 18.24
N ARG A 435 5.58 31.50 18.20
CA ARG A 435 4.14 31.22 18.03
C ARG A 435 3.70 31.33 16.57
N ALA A 436 4.53 31.89 15.71
CA ALA A 436 4.24 32.03 14.29
C ALA A 436 4.21 30.66 13.60
N CYS A 437 3.18 30.42 12.80
CA CYS A 437 3.10 29.31 11.86
C CYS A 437 3.14 29.92 10.45
N PRO A 438 4.20 29.67 9.64
CA PRO A 438 4.40 30.39 8.38
C PRO A 438 3.32 30.13 7.31
N GLY A 439 2.51 29.08 7.46
CA GLY A 439 1.54 28.69 6.44
C GLY A 439 2.21 28.31 5.12
N ASN A 440 1.47 28.46 4.00
CA ASN A 440 1.92 28.17 2.65
C ASN A 440 2.41 26.73 2.44
N ARG A 441 1.89 25.77 3.22
CA ARG A 441 2.25 24.35 3.15
C ARG A 441 1.14 23.57 2.45
N PRO A 442 1.45 22.87 1.35
CA PRO A 442 0.43 22.26 0.54
C PRO A 442 -0.24 21.08 1.24
N SER A 443 -1.53 20.91 0.99
CA SER A 443 -2.23 19.69 1.37
C SER A 443 -3.29 19.27 0.35
N THR A 444 -3.48 17.97 0.26
CA THR A 444 -4.59 17.31 -0.45
C THR A 444 -5.59 16.82 0.60
N THR A 445 -6.88 16.98 0.34
CA THR A 445 -7.93 16.35 1.16
C THR A 445 -8.69 15.33 0.32
N ILE A 446 -8.75 14.09 0.80
CA ILE A 446 -9.64 13.05 0.31
C ILE A 446 -10.76 12.91 1.33
N LEU A 447 -12.00 13.17 0.94
CA LEU A 447 -13.16 13.00 1.81
C LEU A 447 -14.06 11.91 1.24
N MET A 448 -14.30 10.86 2.02
CA MET A 448 -15.24 9.79 1.67
C MET A 448 -16.52 9.91 2.47
N ASP A 449 -17.65 9.61 1.85
CA ASP A 449 -18.95 9.69 2.50
C ASP A 449 -19.14 8.60 3.59
N GLY A 450 -18.42 7.50 3.51
CA GLY A 450 -18.31 6.45 4.53
C GLY A 450 -17.13 5.52 4.25
N LEU A 451 -16.73 4.71 5.24
CA LEU A 451 -15.74 3.65 5.06
C LEU A 451 -16.46 2.30 4.95
N THR A 452 -16.99 2.02 3.77
CA THR A 452 -17.56 0.70 3.40
C THR A 452 -16.50 -0.12 2.66
N PRO A 453 -16.71 -1.44 2.47
CA PRO A 453 -15.79 -2.24 1.66
C PRO A 453 -15.60 -1.65 0.26
N ASP A 454 -16.68 -1.26 -0.41
CA ASP A 454 -16.63 -0.58 -1.72
C ASP A 454 -15.73 0.68 -1.69
N ARG A 455 -15.93 1.58 -0.71
CA ARG A 455 -15.18 2.84 -0.63
C ARG A 455 -13.70 2.60 -0.36
N LEU A 456 -13.37 1.62 0.49
CA LEU A 456 -11.99 1.21 0.69
C LEU A 456 -11.37 0.64 -0.59
N GLY A 457 -12.12 -0.18 -1.34
CA GLY A 457 -11.68 -0.69 -2.63
C GLY A 457 -11.33 0.43 -3.63
N LYS A 458 -12.21 1.42 -3.75
CA LYS A 458 -11.98 2.63 -4.56
C LYS A 458 -10.72 3.38 -4.11
N LEU A 459 -10.54 3.58 -2.81
CA LEU A 459 -9.39 4.29 -2.25
C LEU A 459 -8.07 3.56 -2.55
N VAL A 460 -8.02 2.25 -2.36
CA VAL A 460 -6.79 1.48 -2.63
C VAL A 460 -6.46 1.52 -4.13
N SER A 461 -7.45 1.28 -5.00
CA SER A 461 -7.26 1.35 -6.46
C SER A 461 -6.88 2.76 -6.94
N LEU A 462 -7.39 3.81 -6.30
CA LEU A 462 -6.98 5.20 -6.56
C LEU A 462 -5.46 5.36 -6.39
N TYR A 463 -4.89 4.84 -5.30
CA TYR A 463 -3.45 4.90 -5.06
C TYR A 463 -2.64 3.99 -5.99
N GLU A 464 -3.14 2.80 -6.34
CA GLU A 464 -2.48 1.92 -7.31
C GLU A 464 -2.31 2.62 -8.66
N HIS A 465 -3.37 3.27 -9.15
CA HIS A 465 -3.34 4.00 -10.41
C HIS A 465 -2.58 5.32 -10.30
N LYS A 466 -2.61 6.01 -9.15
CA LYS A 466 -1.75 7.16 -8.86
C LYS A 466 -0.27 6.79 -9.05
N VAL A 467 0.16 5.66 -8.47
CA VAL A 467 1.54 5.15 -8.59
C VAL A 467 1.90 4.84 -10.03
N PHE A 468 0.98 4.22 -10.78
CA PHE A 468 1.17 3.95 -12.19
C PHE A 468 1.37 5.24 -13.01
N VAL A 469 0.52 6.25 -12.81
CA VAL A 469 0.62 7.56 -13.49
C VAL A 469 2.00 8.18 -13.27
N GLN A 470 2.43 8.25 -12.02
CA GLN A 470 3.75 8.80 -11.67
C GLN A 470 4.89 8.02 -12.33
N GLY A 471 4.81 6.67 -12.30
CA GLY A 471 5.80 5.80 -12.91
C GLY A 471 5.95 6.03 -14.42
N VAL A 472 4.81 6.16 -15.11
CA VAL A 472 4.79 6.46 -16.55
C VAL A 472 5.42 7.82 -16.84
N VAL A 473 5.06 8.87 -16.10
CA VAL A 473 5.61 10.21 -16.34
C VAL A 473 7.11 10.26 -16.05
N TRP A 474 7.58 9.62 -14.98
CA TRP A 474 9.02 9.51 -14.71
C TRP A 474 9.76 8.55 -15.67
N GLY A 475 9.04 7.76 -16.45
CA GLY A 475 9.60 6.76 -17.36
C GLY A 475 10.25 5.59 -16.64
N ILE A 476 9.85 5.29 -15.40
CA ILE A 476 10.42 4.22 -14.57
C ILE A 476 9.54 2.97 -14.60
N ASN A 477 10.12 1.82 -14.26
CA ASN A 477 9.33 0.60 -14.07
C ASN A 477 8.73 0.53 -12.66
N SER A 478 7.42 0.73 -12.51
CA SER A 478 6.73 0.65 -11.22
C SER A 478 6.53 -0.78 -10.68
N PHE A 479 6.86 -1.81 -11.46
CA PHE A 479 6.46 -3.19 -11.18
C PHE A 479 7.61 -4.13 -10.79
N ASP A 480 8.87 -3.71 -10.98
CA ASP A 480 10.05 -4.43 -10.48
C ASP A 480 10.50 -3.95 -9.09
N GLN A 481 11.49 -4.63 -8.50
CA GLN A 481 12.07 -4.26 -7.19
C GLN A 481 13.52 -4.76 -7.00
N PHE A 482 14.42 -4.59 -7.96
CA PHE A 482 15.80 -5.12 -7.85
C PHE A 482 16.60 -4.60 -6.65
N GLY A 483 16.22 -3.45 -6.07
CA GLY A 483 16.88 -2.84 -4.92
C GLY A 483 16.94 -3.72 -3.67
N VAL A 484 16.05 -4.71 -3.53
CA VAL A 484 16.02 -5.60 -2.35
C VAL A 484 17.05 -6.75 -2.41
N GLU A 485 17.62 -7.02 -3.58
CA GLU A 485 18.40 -8.25 -3.82
C GLU A 485 19.79 -8.23 -3.18
N LEU A 486 20.43 -7.05 -3.10
CA LEU A 486 21.77 -6.93 -2.50
C LEU A 486 21.75 -7.31 -1.01
N GLY A 487 20.76 -6.77 -0.27
CA GLY A 487 20.59 -7.07 1.15
C GLY A 487 20.38 -8.57 1.40
N LYS A 488 19.50 -9.22 0.62
CA LYS A 488 19.25 -10.67 0.72
C LYS A 488 20.52 -11.50 0.51
N ARG A 489 21.32 -11.19 -0.52
CA ARG A 489 22.58 -11.90 -0.81
C ARG A 489 23.61 -11.73 0.31
N LEU A 490 23.75 -10.51 0.83
CA LEU A 490 24.68 -10.22 1.92
C LEU A 490 24.25 -10.90 3.22
N ALA A 491 22.95 -10.90 3.54
CA ALA A 491 22.40 -11.59 4.70
C ALA A 491 22.65 -13.10 4.63
N ALA A 492 22.34 -13.74 3.50
CA ALA A 492 22.58 -15.18 3.30
C ALA A 492 24.05 -15.56 3.48
N ARG A 493 24.98 -14.73 2.98
CA ARG A 493 26.42 -14.90 3.19
C ARG A 493 26.79 -14.79 4.67
N LEU A 494 26.27 -13.77 5.35
CA LEU A 494 26.56 -13.50 6.77
C LEU A 494 25.99 -14.57 7.69
N THR A 495 24.81 -15.15 7.40
CA THR A 495 24.18 -16.21 8.19
C THR A 495 25.12 -17.39 8.44
N GLY A 496 25.88 -17.83 7.43
CA GLY A 496 26.86 -18.91 7.58
C GLY A 496 27.99 -18.58 8.57
N ASP A 497 28.37 -17.31 8.65
CA ASP A 497 29.35 -16.81 9.61
C ASP A 497 28.70 -16.37 10.94
N MET A 498 27.40 -16.57 11.21
CA MET A 498 26.84 -16.18 12.52
C MET A 498 27.27 -17.13 13.65
N THR A 499 27.55 -18.39 13.32
CA THR A 499 27.90 -19.46 14.27
C THR A 499 29.23 -20.14 13.98
N ALA A 500 29.87 -19.85 12.84
CA ALA A 500 31.17 -20.42 12.49
C ALA A 500 32.27 -20.02 13.49
N ALA A 501 33.22 -20.92 13.75
CA ALA A 501 34.34 -20.65 14.66
C ALA A 501 35.17 -19.44 14.21
N GLU A 502 35.45 -19.36 12.91
CA GLU A 502 36.13 -18.24 12.27
C GLU A 502 35.20 -17.50 11.32
N ILE A 503 35.52 -16.25 11.00
CA ILE A 503 34.82 -15.48 9.97
C ILE A 503 35.47 -15.84 8.63
N SER A 504 34.75 -16.58 7.80
CA SER A 504 35.32 -17.19 6.58
C SER A 504 35.35 -16.23 5.38
N GLN A 505 34.64 -15.12 5.48
CA GLN A 505 34.39 -14.19 4.39
C GLN A 505 35.08 -12.84 4.63
N ASN A 506 35.43 -12.17 3.53
CA ASN A 506 35.94 -10.80 3.58
C ASN A 506 34.77 -9.81 3.68
N TYR A 507 34.51 -9.31 4.89
CA TYR A 507 33.59 -8.21 5.18
C TYR A 507 34.37 -6.94 5.55
N ASP A 508 33.72 -5.79 5.52
CA ASP A 508 34.29 -4.55 6.02
C ASP A 508 34.54 -4.60 7.54
N ALA A 509 35.40 -3.70 8.02
CA ALA A 509 35.82 -3.68 9.42
C ALA A 509 34.66 -3.47 10.41
N SER A 510 33.61 -2.74 10.01
CA SER A 510 32.43 -2.53 10.85
C SER A 510 31.65 -3.82 11.02
N THR A 511 31.30 -4.49 9.90
CA THR A 511 30.58 -5.78 9.92
C THR A 511 31.32 -6.84 10.73
N VAL A 512 32.65 -6.95 10.55
CA VAL A 512 33.49 -7.87 11.35
C VAL A 512 33.45 -7.52 12.84
N GLY A 513 33.57 -6.23 13.19
CA GLY A 513 33.54 -5.77 14.58
C GLY A 513 32.21 -6.07 15.27
N LEU A 514 31.10 -5.81 14.58
CA LEU A 514 29.75 -6.08 15.07
C LEU A 514 29.47 -7.57 15.19
N LEU A 515 29.87 -8.39 14.22
CA LEU A 515 29.71 -9.85 14.29
C LEU A 515 30.44 -10.44 15.50
N ARG A 516 31.70 -10.02 15.73
CA ARG A 516 32.46 -10.43 16.92
C ARG A 516 31.76 -10.00 18.21
N ARG A 517 31.23 -8.78 18.25
CA ARG A 517 30.51 -8.28 19.42
C ARG A 517 29.23 -9.06 19.69
N TYR A 518 28.43 -9.32 18.66
CA TYR A 518 27.20 -10.10 18.75
C TYR A 518 27.48 -11.50 19.30
N ARG A 519 28.44 -12.24 18.71
CA ARG A 519 28.82 -13.59 19.19
C ARG A 519 29.23 -13.56 20.66
N ALA A 520 30.08 -12.59 21.05
CA ALA A 520 30.55 -12.44 22.43
C ALA A 520 29.47 -12.07 23.45
N TRP A 521 28.33 -11.52 23.02
CA TRP A 521 27.19 -11.22 23.89
C TRP A 521 26.17 -12.36 23.92
N ARG A 522 25.90 -12.98 22.77
CA ARG A 522 24.99 -14.12 22.67
C ARG A 522 25.45 -15.31 23.51
N ASP A 523 26.75 -15.55 23.55
CA ASP A 523 27.33 -16.71 24.22
C ASP A 523 27.68 -16.44 25.70
N LYS A 524 27.35 -15.25 26.24
CA LYS A 524 27.46 -14.95 27.67
C LYS A 524 26.15 -15.33 28.37
N GLU A 525 26.25 -16.28 29.31
CA GLU A 525 25.18 -16.63 30.25
C GLU A 525 24.79 -15.46 31.15
#